data_AF-A0A7C9KHF1-F1
#
_entry.id   AF-A0A7C9KHF1-F1
#
_cell.length_a   1.000
_cell.length_b   1.000
_cell.length_c   1.000
_cell.angle_alpha   90.00
_cell.angle_beta   90.00
_cell.angle_gamma   90.00
#
_symmetry.space_group_name_H-M   'P 1'
#
loop_
_entity.id
_entity.type
_entity.pdbx_description
1 polymer ?
#
loop_
_entity_poly.entity_id
_entity_poly.type
_entity_poly.pdbx_seq_one_letter_code
_entity_poly.pdbx_strand_id
1 'polypeptide(L)' 'MAEKNIDQLLQAPFPACDIEWKPQTSGVTNDNRAWVLAVPYITNRAIQKRLDDVFGVM' A
#
# COMPACT_ATOMS: atom_id res chain seq x y z
N MET A 1 -14.92 -25.21 11.97
CA MET A 1 -14.24 -23.91 12.00
C MET A 1 -13.32 -23.89 10.80
N ALA A 2 -13.62 -23.07 9.79
CA ALA A 2 -12.89 -23.10 8.53
C ALA A 2 -11.42 -22.71 8.77
N GLU A 3 -10.49 -23.51 8.24
CA GLU A 3 -9.08 -23.11 8.10
C GLU A 3 -9.04 -21.79 7.34
N LYS A 4 -8.88 -20.68 8.07
CA LYS A 4 -8.49 -19.43 7.45
C LYS A 4 -7.09 -19.65 6.90
N ASN A 5 -6.97 -19.73 5.58
CA ASN A 5 -5.68 -19.75 4.91
C ASN A 5 -5.01 -18.41 5.18
N ILE A 6 -4.10 -18.38 6.16
CA ILE A 6 -3.37 -17.20 6.63
C ILE A 6 -2.73 -16.48 5.44
N ASP A 7 -2.21 -17.23 4.48
CA ASP A 7 -1.61 -16.71 3.25
C ASP A 7 -2.58 -15.84 2.45
N GLN A 8 -3.85 -16.24 2.34
CA GLN A 8 -4.86 -15.45 1.63
C GLN A 8 -5.16 -14.13 2.34
N LEU A 9 -5.16 -14.13 3.67
CA LEU A 9 -5.42 -12.93 4.47
C LEU A 9 -4.26 -11.93 4.41
N LEU A 10 -3.02 -12.43 4.34
CA LEU A 10 -1.84 -11.58 4.19
C LEU A 10 -1.70 -11.04 2.76
N GLN A 11 -2.07 -11.83 1.74
CA GLN A 11 -2.03 -11.43 0.34
C GLN A 11 -3.21 -10.55 -0.09
N ALA A 12 -4.28 -10.47 0.70
CA ALA A 12 -5.42 -9.64 0.36
C ALA A 12 -4.99 -8.17 0.19
N PRO A 13 -5.53 -7.46 -0.82
CA PRO A 13 -5.10 -6.10 -1.15
C PRO A 13 -5.29 -5.13 0.02
N PHE A 14 -4.48 -4.08 0.04
CA PHE A 14 -4.69 -2.95 0.96
C PHE A 14 -5.80 -2.04 0.42
N PRO A 15 -6.64 -1.47 1.31
CA PRO A 15 -7.62 -0.49 0.90
C PRO A 15 -6.92 0.76 0.37
N ALA A 16 -7.58 1.49 -0.54
CA ALA A 16 -7.00 2.69 -1.17
C ALA A 16 -6.61 3.77 -0.16
N CYS A 17 -7.27 3.83 1.01
CA CYS A 17 -6.95 4.78 2.08
C CYS A 17 -5.60 4.50 2.77
N ASP A 18 -5.05 3.29 2.63
CA ASP A 18 -3.76 2.90 3.22
C ASP A 18 -2.59 3.05 2.22
N ILE A 19 -2.89 3.43 0.97
CA ILE A 19 -1.91 3.65 -0.10
C ILE A 19 -1.57 5.14 -0.17
N GLU A 20 -0.32 5.47 0.09
CA GLU A 20 0.21 6.82 -0.02
C GLU A 20 1.07 6.96 -1.27
N TRP A 21 1.13 8.16 -1.83
CA TRP A 21 1.87 8.44 -3.07
C TRP A 21 3.02 9.40 -2.80
N LYS A 22 4.25 8.96 -3.09
CA LYS A 22 5.44 9.80 -2.97
C LYS A 22 5.91 10.25 -4.36
N PRO A 23 6.06 11.56 -4.62
CA PRO A 23 6.73 12.01 -5.84
C PRO A 23 8.21 11.59 -5.78
N GLN A 24 8.69 10.93 -6.82
CA GLN A 24 10.09 10.49 -6.93
C GLN A 24 10.88 11.40 -7.87
N THR A 25 10.43 11.51 -9.13
CA THR A 25 11.07 12.33 -10.15
C THR A 25 10.02 13.20 -10.79
N SER A 26 10.36 14.46 -11.05
CA SER A 26 9.48 15.38 -11.77
C SER A 26 10.28 16.16 -12.79
N GLY A 27 9.59 16.68 -13.79
CA GLY A 27 10.22 17.48 -14.84
C GLY A 27 9.20 18.15 -15.74
N VAL A 28 9.72 18.90 -16.71
CA VAL A 28 8.95 19.54 -17.77
C VAL A 28 9.50 19.05 -19.10
N THR A 29 8.63 18.58 -19.98
CA THR A 29 9.03 18.15 -21.33
C THR A 29 9.37 19.36 -22.20
N ASN A 30 10.03 19.13 -23.34
CA ASN A 30 10.34 20.18 -24.31
C ASN A 30 9.08 20.88 -24.85
N ASP A 31 7.92 20.19 -24.85
CA ASP A 31 6.61 20.75 -25.21
C ASP A 31 5.92 21.47 -24.04
N ASN A 32 6.68 21.84 -23.02
CA ASN A 32 6.24 22.57 -21.83
C ASN A 32 5.18 21.85 -20.98
N ARG A 33 5.14 20.51 -21.01
CA ARG A 33 4.23 19.70 -20.19
C ARG A 33 4.92 19.22 -18.92
N ALA A 34 4.35 19.56 -17.76
CA ALA A 34 4.83 19.06 -16.48
C ALA A 34 4.45 17.59 -16.28
N TRP A 35 5.35 16.81 -15.71
CA TRP A 35 5.11 15.42 -15.32
C TRP A 35 5.74 15.11 -13.97
N VAL A 36 5.18 14.11 -13.30
CA VAL A 36 5.71 13.54 -12.06
C VAL A 36 5.56 12.03 -12.09
N LEU A 37 6.64 11.34 -11.74
CA LEU A 37 6.61 9.93 -11.40
C LEU A 37 6.29 9.82 -9.91
N ALA A 38 5.09 9.35 -9.60
CA ALA A 38 4.66 9.06 -8.23
C ALA A 38 4.74 7.55 -7.97
N VAL A 39 5.35 7.17 -6.85
CA VAL A 39 5.48 5.77 -6.42
C VAL A 39 4.54 5.52 -5.25
N PRO A 40 3.65 4.52 -5.33
CA PRO A 40 2.78 4.16 -4.22
C PRO A 40 3.57 3.41 -3.16
N TYR A 41 3.25 3.65 -1.89
CA TYR A 41 3.77 2.91 -0.76
C TYR A 41 2.67 2.71 0.30
N ILE A 42 2.81 1.63 1.08
CA ILE A 42 1.92 1.37 2.22
C ILE A 42 2.60 1.91 3.47
N THR A 43 1.83 2.53 4.35
CA THR A 43 2.36 3.00 5.63
C THR A 43 2.68 1.83 6.56
N ASN A 44 3.70 1.99 7.41
CA ASN A 44 4.02 0.98 8.43
C ASN A 44 2.82 0.68 9.33
N ARG A 45 1.97 1.68 9.61
CA ARG A 45 0.78 1.52 10.45
C ARG A 45 -0.26 0.59 9.81
N ALA A 46 -0.48 0.70 8.50
CA ALA A 46 -1.39 -0.18 7.78
C ALA A 46 -0.87 -1.63 7.73
N ILE A 47 0.44 -1.82 7.57
CA ILE A 47 1.07 -3.15 7.64
C ILE A 47 0.90 -3.76 9.03
N GLN A 48 1.22 -3.02 10.10
CA GLN A 48 1.05 -3.48 11.48
C GLN A 48 -0.40 -3.88 11.76
N LYS A 49 -1.36 -3.05 11.34
CA LYS A 49 -2.79 -3.36 11.49
C LYS A 49 -3.16 -4.67 10.79
N ARG A 50 -2.68 -4.92 9.57
CA ARG A 50 -2.92 -6.20 8.88
C ARG A 50 -2.34 -7.39 9.66
N LEU A 51 -1.16 -7.23 10.23
CA LEU A 51 -0.56 -8.28 11.06
C LEU A 51 -1.36 -8.52 12.35
N ASP A 52 -1.81 -7.46 13.00
CA ASP A 52 -2.67 -7.53 14.18
C ASP A 52 -4.04 -8.17 13.85
N ASP A 53 -4.64 -7.86 12.70
CA ASP A 53 -5.93 -8.43 12.28
C ASP A 53 -5.82 -9.94 11.95
N VAL A 54 -4.66 -10.41 11.50
CA VAL A 54 -4.42 -11.79 11.08
C VAL A 54 -3.89 -12.67 12.21
N PHE A 55 -2.95 -12.14 13.01
CA PHE A 55 -2.23 -12.87 14.04
C PHE A 55 -2.50 -12.36 15.46
N GLY A 56 -3.03 -11.15 15.61
CA GLY A 56 -3.36 -10.58 16.91
C GLY A 56 -4.37 -11.44 17.63
N VAL A 57 -3.88 -12.08 18.69
CA VAL A 57 -4.65 -12.95 19.57
C VAL A 57 -5.54 -12.05 20.42
N MET A 58 -6.86 -12.28 20.39
CA MET A 58 -7.78 -11.76 21.40
C MET A 58 -7.83 -12.72 22.59
#